data_AF-A0A914T3D5-F1
#
_entry.id   AF-A0A914T3D5-F1
#
_cell.length_a   1.000
_cell.length_b   1.000
_cell.length_c   1.000
_cell.angle_alpha   90.00
_cell.angle_beta   90.00
_cell.angle_gamma   90.00
#
_symmetry.space_group_name_H-M   'P 1'
#
loop_
_entity.id
_entity.type
_entity.pdbx_description
1 polymer ?
#
loop_
_entity_poly.entity_id
_entity_poly.type
_entity_poly.pdbx_seq_one_letter_code
_entity_poly.pdbx_strand_id
1 'polypeptide(L)'
;MKNIIYLLIVISFATFSIGTETSGSKIGEKVALTMPCCSETMGHTSCKEFAHKRPKLFQNRCKTDADFGMIQCCKTCKTDVVELGKELFEGGIKSKHCFDRQNKKFCMQFLEQSEMWGGNGNKMSCNGESGALAFRICRRTCGFCDFELYDDEKYPKNCPKINNTRLSFMEPLPPPTVIYGRQQKYN
;
A
#
# COMPACT_ATOMS: atom_id res chain seq x y z
N MET A 1 -25.44 -45.65 48.36
CA MET A 1 -26.02 -45.01 47.16
C MET A 1 -25.46 -43.61 46.82
N LYS A 2 -24.68 -42.94 47.70
CA LYS A 2 -24.05 -41.63 47.37
C LYS A 2 -22.77 -41.72 46.50
N ASN A 3 -22.10 -42.86 46.46
CA ASN A 3 -20.83 -43.02 45.73
C ASN A 3 -20.98 -43.30 44.22
N ILE A 4 -22.16 -43.75 43.77
CA ILE A 4 -22.42 -44.01 42.34
C ILE A 4 -22.65 -42.68 41.58
N ILE A 5 -23.19 -41.67 42.26
CA ILE A 5 -23.44 -40.34 41.68
C ILE A 5 -22.11 -39.61 41.39
N TYR A 6 -21.12 -39.74 42.27
CA TYR A 6 -19.79 -39.14 42.04
C TYR A 6 -19.08 -39.76 40.84
N LEU A 7 -19.25 -41.06 40.59
CA LEU A 7 -18.63 -41.71 39.45
C LEU A 7 -19.20 -41.21 38.11
N LEU A 8 -20.50 -40.92 38.05
CA LEU A 8 -21.15 -40.40 36.84
C LEU A 8 -20.78 -38.94 36.55
N ILE A 9 -20.61 -38.11 37.58
CA ILE A 9 -20.20 -36.71 37.41
C ILE A 9 -18.76 -36.61 36.90
N VAL A 10 -17.85 -37.47 37.34
CA VAL A 10 -16.45 -37.45 36.88
C VAL A 10 -16.32 -37.98 35.44
N ILE A 11 -17.20 -38.90 35.01
CA ILE A 11 -17.20 -39.40 33.63
C ILE A 11 -17.71 -38.34 32.63
N SER A 12 -18.65 -37.46 33.01
CA SER A 12 -19.08 -36.35 32.14
C SER A 12 -18.02 -35.25 31.94
N PHE A 13 -17.03 -35.14 32.82
CA PHE A 13 -15.94 -34.17 32.67
C PHE A 13 -14.72 -34.70 31.90
N ALA A 14 -14.68 -36.00 31.58
CA ALA A 14 -13.52 -36.64 30.95
C ALA A 14 -13.70 -36.96 29.44
N THR A 15 -14.81 -36.56 28.82
CA THR A 15 -15.03 -36.74 27.38
C THR A 15 -15.46 -35.42 26.74
N PHE A 16 -14.49 -34.60 26.33
CA PHE A 16 -14.37 -34.07 24.96
C PHE A 16 -13.19 -33.09 24.91
N SER A 17 -11.99 -33.66 24.79
CA SER A 17 -10.86 -32.92 24.25
C SER A 17 -11.05 -32.76 22.73
N ILE A 18 -10.67 -31.58 22.24
CA ILE A 18 -10.32 -31.26 20.85
C ILE A 18 -11.51 -31.04 19.91
N GLY A 19 -11.95 -29.79 19.91
CA GLY A 19 -12.58 -29.14 18.77
C GLY A 19 -12.00 -27.74 18.60
N THR A 20 -10.67 -27.60 18.58
CA THR A 20 -10.09 -26.45 17.88
C THR A 20 -10.36 -26.69 16.41
N GLU A 21 -11.51 -26.22 15.92
CA GLU A 21 -11.57 -25.75 14.55
C GLU A 21 -10.64 -24.55 14.50
N THR A 22 -9.35 -24.83 14.34
CA THR A 22 -8.52 -24.02 13.47
C THR A 22 -9.22 -24.04 12.12
N SER A 23 -10.23 -23.19 11.95
CA SER A 23 -10.37 -22.47 10.70
C SER A 23 -9.11 -21.60 10.62
N GLY A 24 -7.99 -22.24 10.29
CA GLY A 24 -6.90 -21.60 9.59
C GLY A 24 -7.56 -21.06 8.34
N SER A 25 -8.10 -19.85 8.46
CA SER A 25 -8.55 -19.08 7.33
C SER A 25 -7.39 -19.13 6.37
N LYS A 26 -7.65 -19.58 5.14
CA LYS A 26 -6.72 -19.44 4.02
C LYS A 26 -6.57 -17.95 3.73
N ILE A 27 -5.99 -17.20 4.67
CA ILE A 27 -5.68 -15.77 4.57
C ILE A 27 -4.58 -15.59 3.51
N GLY A 28 -3.75 -16.61 3.29
CA GLY A 28 -2.61 -16.57 2.37
C GLY A 28 -2.93 -16.38 0.88
N GLU A 29 -4.17 -16.59 0.42
CA GLU A 29 -4.49 -16.48 -1.02
C GLU A 29 -5.02 -15.09 -1.43
N LYS A 30 -5.56 -14.31 -0.49
CA LYS A 30 -6.24 -13.03 -0.80
C LYS A 30 -5.44 -11.78 -0.42
N VAL A 31 -4.42 -11.93 0.41
CA VAL A 31 -3.50 -10.85 0.82
C VAL A 31 -2.54 -10.50 -0.33
N ALA A 32 -1.92 -9.32 -0.27
CA ALA A 32 -0.89 -8.94 -1.23
C ALA A 32 0.27 -9.94 -1.19
N LEU A 33 0.61 -10.51 -2.35
CA LEU A 33 1.75 -11.39 -2.55
C LEU A 33 2.99 -10.62 -3.00
N THR A 34 2.76 -9.42 -3.54
CA THR A 34 3.79 -8.50 -4.00
C THR A 34 3.38 -7.07 -3.70
N MET A 35 4.38 -6.20 -3.58
CA MET A 35 4.19 -4.75 -3.59
C MET A 35 3.56 -4.26 -4.91
N PRO A 36 2.77 -3.17 -4.89
CA PRO A 36 2.15 -2.63 -6.10
C PRO A 36 3.17 -2.00 -7.05
N CYS A 37 2.91 -2.09 -8.36
CA CYS A 37 3.70 -1.35 -9.35
C CYS A 37 3.55 0.16 -9.16
N CYS A 38 4.62 0.89 -9.49
CA CYS A 38 4.54 2.33 -9.69
C CYS A 38 3.60 2.67 -10.88
N SER A 39 2.48 3.34 -10.59
CA SER A 39 1.49 3.73 -11.61
C SER A 39 1.53 5.22 -11.99
N GLU A 40 2.15 6.08 -11.17
CA GLU A 40 2.11 7.55 -11.29
C GLU A 40 0.67 8.09 -11.48
N THR A 41 -0.22 7.74 -10.54
CA THR A 41 -1.67 7.99 -10.70
C THR A 41 -2.09 9.47 -10.70
N MET A 42 -1.23 10.40 -10.25
CA MET A 42 -1.51 11.84 -10.36
C MET A 42 -1.21 12.41 -11.76
N GLY A 43 -0.50 11.64 -12.58
CA GLY A 43 -0.04 12.05 -13.91
C GLY A 43 1.29 12.80 -13.88
N HIS A 44 2.15 12.47 -14.85
CA HIS A 44 3.50 13.02 -15.00
C HIS A 44 3.55 14.55 -14.99
N THR A 45 2.65 15.20 -15.74
CA THR A 45 2.60 16.65 -15.83
C THR A 45 2.29 17.29 -14.48
N SER A 46 1.31 16.77 -13.75
CA SER A 46 0.93 17.25 -12.42
C SER A 46 2.08 17.09 -11.42
N CYS A 47 2.76 15.93 -11.44
CA CYS A 47 3.90 15.67 -10.57
C CYS A 47 5.08 16.59 -10.90
N LYS A 48 5.39 16.82 -12.18
CA LYS A 48 6.42 17.78 -12.61
C LYS A 48 6.11 19.20 -12.21
N GLU A 49 4.87 19.65 -12.42
CA GLU A 49 4.43 20.98 -12.00
C GLU A 49 4.54 21.14 -10.48
N PHE A 50 4.15 20.13 -9.72
CA PHE A 50 4.26 20.17 -8.26
C PHE A 50 5.72 20.18 -7.79
N ALA A 51 6.59 19.39 -8.44
CA ALA A 51 8.03 19.42 -8.22
C ALA A 51 8.65 20.80 -8.52
N HIS A 52 8.20 21.46 -9.58
CA HIS A 52 8.66 22.79 -9.96
C HIS A 52 8.15 23.87 -8.99
N LYS A 53 6.85 23.88 -8.68
CA LYS A 53 6.21 24.89 -7.84
C LYS A 53 6.60 24.76 -6.36
N ARG A 54 6.84 23.55 -5.86
CA ARG A 54 7.15 23.28 -4.44
C ARG A 54 8.23 22.20 -4.28
N PRO A 55 9.49 22.47 -4.68
CA PRO A 55 10.54 21.45 -4.77
C PRO A 55 10.86 20.76 -3.43
N LYS A 56 11.00 21.53 -2.35
CA LYS A 56 11.29 20.97 -1.01
C LYS A 56 10.17 20.06 -0.51
N LEU A 57 8.90 20.50 -0.66
CA LEU A 57 7.75 19.71 -0.24
C LEU A 57 7.59 18.46 -1.11
N PHE A 58 7.80 18.58 -2.42
CA PHE A 58 7.77 17.45 -3.34
C PHE A 58 8.79 16.38 -2.94
N GLN A 59 10.06 16.78 -2.76
CA GLN A 59 11.13 15.86 -2.34
C GLN A 59 10.83 15.23 -0.98
N ASN A 60 10.33 16.00 -0.01
CA ASN A 60 9.94 15.46 1.29
C ASN A 60 8.84 14.40 1.15
N ARG A 61 7.80 14.67 0.35
CA ARG A 61 6.72 13.70 0.12
C ARG A 61 7.19 12.46 -0.63
N CYS A 62 8.13 12.57 -1.57
CA CYS A 62 8.71 11.40 -2.23
C CYS A 62 9.35 10.41 -1.24
N LYS A 63 9.88 10.90 -0.11
CA LYS A 63 10.60 10.09 0.89
C LYS A 63 9.75 9.69 2.10
N THR A 64 8.67 10.42 2.39
CA THR A 64 7.95 10.27 3.67
C THR A 64 6.48 9.93 3.51
N ASP A 65 5.93 9.99 2.30
CA ASP A 65 4.53 9.70 2.02
C ASP A 65 4.45 8.48 1.08
N ALA A 66 4.09 7.34 1.65
CA ALA A 66 4.00 6.06 0.94
C ALA A 66 3.09 6.15 -0.30
N ASP A 67 1.93 6.82 -0.19
CA ASP A 67 1.03 6.97 -1.34
C ASP A 67 1.67 7.84 -2.41
N PHE A 68 2.30 8.94 -2.00
CA PHE A 68 2.89 9.89 -2.92
C PHE A 68 4.11 9.34 -3.66
N GLY A 69 5.09 8.85 -2.90
CA GLY A 69 6.36 8.37 -3.41
C GLY A 69 6.27 7.03 -4.14
N MET A 70 5.39 6.12 -3.72
CA MET A 70 5.32 4.78 -4.31
C MET A 70 4.27 4.64 -5.41
N ILE A 71 3.19 5.43 -5.36
CA ILE A 71 2.03 5.27 -6.28
C ILE A 71 1.75 6.53 -7.10
N GLN A 72 1.62 7.70 -6.47
CA GLN A 72 1.03 8.87 -7.13
C GLN A 72 2.01 9.60 -8.05
N CYS A 73 3.26 9.79 -7.61
CA CYS A 73 4.31 10.51 -8.33
C CYS A 73 5.62 9.72 -8.44
N CYS A 74 5.57 8.40 -8.30
CA CYS A 74 6.73 7.53 -8.20
C CYS A 74 7.74 7.65 -9.36
N LYS A 75 7.31 7.84 -10.62
CA LYS A 75 8.25 8.00 -11.75
C LYS A 75 8.95 9.36 -11.69
N THR A 76 8.22 10.43 -11.40
CA THR A 76 8.77 11.78 -11.23
C THR A 76 9.67 11.87 -10.00
N CYS A 77 9.31 11.20 -8.90
CA CYS A 77 10.16 11.03 -7.72
C CYS A 77 11.41 10.18 -8.01
N LYS A 78 11.39 9.38 -9.09
CA LYS A 78 12.39 8.34 -9.38
C LYS A 78 12.57 7.38 -8.21
N THR A 79 11.46 7.03 -7.57
CA THR A 79 11.47 6.24 -6.35
C THR A 79 11.90 4.80 -6.64
N ASP A 80 12.90 4.33 -5.92
CA ASP A 80 13.09 2.90 -5.70
C ASP A 80 12.05 2.43 -4.68
N VAL A 81 11.04 1.71 -5.17
CA VAL A 81 9.90 1.29 -4.35
C VAL A 81 10.30 0.21 -3.34
N VAL A 82 11.35 -0.56 -3.63
CA VAL A 82 11.87 -1.62 -2.76
C VAL A 82 12.55 -0.95 -1.57
N GLU A 83 13.52 -0.06 -1.84
CA GLU A 83 14.26 0.68 -0.82
C GLU A 83 13.32 1.52 0.06
N LEU A 84 12.46 2.35 -0.56
CA LEU A 84 11.53 3.19 0.18
C LEU A 84 10.52 2.37 0.99
N GLY A 85 10.06 1.22 0.45
CA GLY A 85 9.17 0.33 1.16
C GLY A 85 9.80 -0.24 2.43
N LYS A 86 11.06 -0.71 2.36
CA LYS A 86 11.81 -1.17 3.53
C LYS A 86 11.90 -0.07 4.60
N GLU A 87 12.23 1.16 4.21
CA GLU A 87 12.32 2.28 5.14
C GLU A 87 10.97 2.63 5.79
N LEU A 88 9.91 2.75 4.98
CA LEU A 88 8.60 3.17 5.48
C LEU A 88 7.91 2.07 6.30
N PHE A 89 8.17 0.80 6.03
CA PHE A 89 7.51 -0.34 6.67
C PHE A 89 8.43 -1.18 7.58
N GLU A 90 9.59 -0.67 8.00
CA GLU A 90 10.50 -1.34 8.94
C GLU A 90 9.79 -1.83 10.22
N GLY A 91 8.87 -1.03 10.75
CA GLY A 91 8.05 -1.41 11.93
C GLY A 91 6.90 -2.38 11.63
N GLY A 92 6.78 -2.87 10.39
CA GLY A 92 5.70 -3.73 9.93
C GLY A 92 4.31 -3.14 10.20
N ILE A 93 3.46 -3.93 10.86
CA ILE A 93 2.09 -3.52 11.28
C ILE A 93 2.10 -2.30 12.23
N LYS A 94 3.21 -2.07 12.95
CA LYS A 94 3.36 -0.93 13.87
C LYS A 94 3.87 0.34 13.18
N SER A 95 4.26 0.26 11.90
CA SER A 95 4.67 1.46 11.16
C SER A 95 3.55 2.48 11.11
N LYS A 96 3.89 3.77 11.22
CA LYS A 96 2.96 4.89 11.00
C LYS A 96 2.37 4.91 9.59
N HIS A 97 3.02 4.24 8.64
CA HIS A 97 2.55 4.07 7.27
C HIS A 97 1.63 2.86 7.12
N CYS A 98 1.52 1.98 8.12
CA CYS A 98 0.66 0.80 8.05
C CYS A 98 -0.76 1.06 8.56
N PHE A 99 -1.61 1.60 7.70
CA PHE A 99 -3.01 1.83 8.04
C PHE A 99 -3.93 1.71 6.82
N ASP A 100 -5.18 1.34 7.07
CA ASP A 100 -6.24 1.44 6.08
C ASP A 100 -6.82 2.85 6.10
N ARG A 101 -6.99 3.45 4.93
CA ARG A 101 -7.65 4.76 4.80
C ARG A 101 -9.17 4.61 4.95
N GLN A 102 -9.70 3.45 4.57
CA GLN A 102 -11.10 3.09 4.74
C GLN A 102 -11.33 2.31 6.03
N ASN A 103 -12.60 2.20 6.44
CA ASN A 103 -12.94 1.43 7.64
C ASN A 103 -12.74 -0.08 7.41
N LYS A 104 -12.61 -0.82 8.52
CA LYS A 104 -12.38 -2.27 8.51
C LYS A 104 -13.42 -3.03 7.68
N LYS A 105 -14.71 -2.67 7.80
CA LYS A 105 -15.78 -3.35 7.06
C LYS A 105 -15.58 -3.23 5.55
N PHE A 106 -15.27 -2.03 5.06
CA PHE A 106 -14.98 -1.79 3.66
C PHE A 106 -13.77 -2.60 3.19
N CYS A 107 -12.67 -2.59 3.96
CA CYS A 107 -11.45 -3.29 3.54
C CYS A 107 -11.57 -4.81 3.58
N MET A 108 -12.34 -5.36 4.52
CA MET A 108 -12.66 -6.79 4.53
C MET A 108 -13.51 -7.17 3.32
N GLN A 109 -14.51 -6.36 2.96
CA GLN A 109 -15.31 -6.57 1.74
C GLN A 109 -14.47 -6.48 0.46
N PHE A 110 -13.52 -5.54 0.42
CA PHE A 110 -12.55 -5.39 -0.67
C PHE A 110 -11.67 -6.65 -0.79
N LEU A 111 -11.12 -7.14 0.32
CA LEU A 111 -10.29 -8.35 0.38
C LEU A 111 -11.08 -9.61 -0.02
N GLU A 112 -12.31 -9.73 0.46
CA GLU A 112 -13.16 -10.90 0.23
C GLU A 112 -13.70 -10.97 -1.20
N GLN A 113 -13.59 -9.89 -1.97
CA GLN A 113 -14.22 -9.70 -3.28
C GLN A 113 -15.75 -9.83 -3.19
N SER A 114 -16.35 -9.34 -2.10
CA SER A 114 -17.78 -9.50 -1.86
C SER A 114 -18.60 -8.93 -3.03
N GLU A 115 -19.61 -9.68 -3.47
CA GLU A 115 -20.42 -9.47 -4.68
C GLU A 115 -21.11 -8.09 -4.79
N MET A 116 -21.03 -7.25 -3.74
CA MET A 116 -21.54 -5.86 -3.75
C MET A 116 -20.86 -4.95 -4.78
N TRP A 117 -19.68 -5.33 -5.28
CA TRP A 117 -18.98 -4.62 -6.38
C TRP A 117 -19.10 -5.35 -7.73
N GLY A 118 -19.91 -6.42 -7.78
CA GLY A 118 -20.10 -7.34 -8.92
C GLY A 118 -21.02 -6.82 -10.03
N GLY A 119 -21.08 -5.52 -10.25
CA GLY A 119 -21.62 -4.95 -11.48
C GLY A 119 -20.50 -4.81 -12.52
N ASN A 120 -20.36 -5.81 -13.40
CA ASN A 120 -19.40 -5.90 -14.51
C ASN A 120 -17.90 -6.04 -14.15
N GLY A 121 -17.44 -7.29 -14.09
CA GLY A 121 -16.15 -7.73 -14.67
C GLY A 121 -14.84 -7.42 -13.93
N ASN A 122 -14.75 -6.34 -13.16
CA ASN A 122 -13.49 -5.92 -12.55
C ASN A 122 -13.38 -6.38 -11.09
N LYS A 123 -12.85 -7.59 -10.89
CA LYS A 123 -12.53 -8.10 -9.55
C LYS A 123 -11.44 -7.24 -8.91
N MET A 124 -11.83 -6.35 -8.01
CA MET A 124 -10.89 -5.60 -7.18
C MET A 124 -10.19 -6.55 -6.21
N SER A 125 -8.86 -6.48 -6.13
CA SER A 125 -8.07 -7.34 -5.26
C SER A 125 -6.85 -6.61 -4.71
N CYS A 126 -6.17 -7.22 -3.74
CA CYS A 126 -4.90 -6.71 -3.23
C CYS A 126 -3.72 -6.95 -4.20
N ASN A 127 -3.94 -7.65 -5.32
CA ASN A 127 -2.90 -8.03 -6.27
C ASN A 127 -3.21 -7.50 -7.68
N GLY A 128 -2.20 -7.55 -8.56
CA GLY A 128 -2.36 -7.19 -9.97
C GLY A 128 -2.69 -5.71 -10.20
N GLU A 129 -3.55 -5.44 -11.17
CA GLU A 129 -3.87 -4.07 -11.64
C GLU A 129 -4.52 -3.19 -10.58
N SER A 130 -5.28 -3.78 -9.65
CA SER A 130 -5.92 -3.06 -8.54
C SER A 130 -4.99 -2.87 -7.33
N GLY A 131 -3.77 -3.43 -7.34
CA GLY A 131 -2.82 -3.36 -6.24
C GLY A 131 -2.47 -1.92 -5.83
N ALA A 132 -2.30 -1.01 -6.80
CA ALA A 132 -2.01 0.40 -6.52
C ALA A 132 -3.17 1.11 -5.81
N LEU A 133 -4.42 0.76 -6.15
CA LEU A 133 -5.59 1.28 -5.46
C LEU A 133 -5.70 0.66 -4.07
N ALA A 134 -5.58 -0.67 -3.97
CA ALA A 134 -5.62 -1.43 -2.74
C ALA A 134 -4.61 -0.90 -1.71
N PHE A 135 -3.37 -0.62 -2.15
CA PHE A 135 -2.32 -0.02 -1.33
C PHE A 135 -2.71 1.33 -0.72
N ARG A 136 -3.48 2.15 -1.45
CA ARG A 136 -3.90 3.47 -1.00
C ARG A 136 -5.09 3.44 -0.05
N ILE A 137 -5.97 2.44 -0.18
CA ILE A 137 -7.25 2.39 0.53
C ILE A 137 -7.26 1.41 1.70
N CYS A 138 -6.63 0.25 1.53
CA CYS A 138 -6.69 -0.89 2.43
C CYS A 138 -5.30 -1.50 2.67
N ARG A 139 -4.28 -0.64 2.84
CA ARG A 139 -2.88 -1.03 2.93
C ARG A 139 -2.61 -2.14 3.95
N ARG A 140 -3.17 -1.98 5.16
CA ARG A 140 -2.97 -2.89 6.28
C ARG A 140 -3.77 -4.17 6.09
N THR A 141 -5.04 -4.06 5.71
CA THR A 141 -5.88 -5.25 5.46
C THR A 141 -5.33 -6.10 4.32
N CYS A 142 -4.79 -5.47 3.28
CA CYS A 142 -4.13 -6.15 2.17
C CYS A 142 -2.72 -6.65 2.49
N GLY A 143 -2.17 -6.42 3.69
CA GLY A 143 -0.86 -6.94 4.09
C GLY A 143 0.35 -6.24 3.48
N PHE A 144 0.18 -5.12 2.77
CA PHE A 144 1.29 -4.36 2.18
C PHE A 144 2.28 -3.77 3.19
N CYS A 145 2.02 -3.91 4.49
CA CYS A 145 2.94 -3.48 5.53
C CYS A 145 4.00 -4.52 5.87
N ASP A 146 3.93 -5.71 5.29
CA ASP A 146 4.93 -6.74 5.51
C ASP A 146 6.25 -6.31 4.87
N PHE A 147 7.28 -6.17 5.70
CA PHE A 147 8.62 -5.78 5.28
C PHE A 147 9.19 -6.76 4.25
N GLU A 148 8.86 -8.04 4.35
CA GLU A 148 9.35 -9.07 3.43
C GLU A 148 8.75 -8.95 2.02
N LEU A 149 7.70 -8.14 1.81
CA LEU A 149 7.17 -7.87 0.46
C LEU A 149 8.10 -6.96 -0.35
N TYR A 150 9.00 -6.25 0.33
CA TYR A 150 9.89 -5.27 -0.26
C TYR A 150 11.28 -5.84 -0.51
N ASP A 151 11.36 -7.06 -1.04
CA ASP A 151 12.61 -7.65 -1.52
C ASP A 151 12.65 -7.66 -3.05
N ASP A 152 13.84 -7.48 -3.62
CA ASP A 152 14.05 -7.46 -5.08
C ASP A 152 13.55 -8.73 -5.78
N GLU A 153 13.60 -9.87 -5.10
CA GLU A 153 13.10 -11.15 -5.60
C GLU A 153 11.58 -11.20 -5.71
N LYS A 154 10.87 -10.45 -4.85
CA LYS A 154 9.40 -10.34 -4.83
C LYS A 154 8.90 -9.12 -5.61
N TYR A 155 9.80 -8.30 -6.16
CA TYR A 155 9.44 -7.19 -7.03
C TYR A 155 8.68 -7.72 -8.27
N PRO A 156 7.48 -7.20 -8.60
CA PRO A 156 6.71 -7.78 -9.68
C PRO A 156 7.42 -7.58 -11.03
N LYS A 157 7.73 -8.69 -11.71
CA LYS A 157 8.53 -8.72 -12.95
C LYS A 157 7.87 -7.95 -14.11
N ASN A 158 6.55 -7.81 -14.07
CA ASN A 158 5.75 -7.06 -15.03
C ASN A 158 5.64 -5.56 -14.71
N CYS A 159 6.20 -5.09 -13.58
CA CYS A 159 6.28 -3.66 -13.32
C CYS A 159 7.41 -3.04 -14.15
N PRO A 160 7.17 -1.91 -14.83
CA PRO A 160 8.26 -1.17 -15.46
C PRO A 160 9.24 -0.71 -14.37
N LYS A 161 10.48 -1.19 -14.43
CA LYS A 161 11.56 -0.68 -13.58
C LYS A 161 11.82 0.77 -13.96
N ILE A 162 11.81 1.66 -12.98
CA ILE A 162 12.27 3.04 -13.19
C ILE A 162 13.79 2.97 -13.24
N ASN A 163 14.37 3.00 -14.45
CA ASN A 163 15.82 2.97 -14.59
C ASN A 163 16.43 4.21 -13.93
N ASN A 164 17.16 4.00 -12.84
CA ASN A 164 17.87 5.05 -12.10
C ASN A 164 19.23 5.39 -12.73
N THR A 165 19.41 5.19 -14.03
CA THR A 165 20.69 5.39 -14.76
C THR A 165 21.05 6.88 -14.94
N ARG A 166 20.58 7.77 -14.08
CA ARG A 166 21.05 9.16 -14.03
C ARG A 166 21.06 9.68 -12.61
N LEU A 167 21.91 9.06 -11.80
CA LEU A 167 22.32 9.52 -10.47
C LEU A 167 23.45 10.56 -10.54
N SER A 168 23.66 11.18 -11.69
CA SER A 168 24.48 12.39 -11.85
C SER A 168 23.64 13.48 -12.51
N PHE A 169 23.70 14.70 -11.97
CA PHE A 169 22.95 15.89 -12.36
C PHE A 169 21.50 15.96 -11.87
N MET A 170 21.35 16.11 -10.56
CA MET A 170 20.38 17.06 -10.05
C MET A 170 20.94 18.46 -10.37
N GLU A 171 20.78 18.92 -11.62
CA GLU A 171 20.99 20.34 -11.91
C GLU A 171 19.99 21.13 -11.05
N PRO A 172 20.42 22.17 -10.33
CA PRO A 172 19.51 23.10 -9.69
C PRO A 172 18.52 23.59 -10.74
N LEU A 173 17.22 23.51 -10.44
CA LEU A 173 16.21 24.15 -11.29
C LEU A 173 16.63 25.61 -11.48
N PRO A 174 16.64 26.13 -12.73
CA PRO A 174 16.96 27.52 -12.95
C PRO A 174 16.00 28.38 -12.12
N PRO A 175 16.48 29.49 -11.52
CA PRO A 175 15.61 30.38 -10.76
C PRO A 175 14.44 30.84 -11.64
N PRO A 176 13.24 31.03 -11.06
CA PRO A 176 12.09 31.49 -11.82
C PRO A 176 12.41 32.80 -12.52
N THR A 177 12.29 32.81 -13.84
CA THR A 177 12.44 34.01 -14.65
C THR A 177 11.37 35.02 -14.24
N VAL A 178 11.77 36.10 -13.56
CA VAL A 178 10.89 37.21 -13.23
C VAL A 178 10.54 37.93 -14.53
N ILE A 179 9.38 37.62 -15.11
CA ILE A 179 8.80 38.44 -16.18
C ILE A 179 8.22 39.68 -15.49
N TYR A 180 8.98 40.78 -15.50
CA TYR A 180 8.44 42.10 -15.15
C TYR A 180 7.32 42.44 -16.12
N GLY A 181 6.10 42.55 -15.59
CA GLY A 181 4.91 42.93 -16.33
C GLY A 181 5.07 44.32 -16.95
N ARG A 182 4.86 44.40 -18.26
CA ARG A 182 4.65 45.67 -18.96
C ARG A 182 3.22 46.11 -18.65
N GLN A 183 3.05 47.10 -17.77
CA GLN A 183 1.78 47.80 -17.59
C GLN A 183 1.32 48.33 -18.96
N GLN A 184 0.17 47.87 -19.44
CA GLN A 184 -0.53 48.53 -20.54
C GLN A 184 -1.41 49.63 -19.95
N LYS A 185 -1.04 50.88 -20.23
CA LYS A 185 -1.91 52.05 -20.05
C LYS A 185 -3.13 51.87 -20.95
N TYR A 186 -4.33 51.97 -20.38
CA TYR A 186 -5.55 52.27 -21.13
C TYR A 186 -5.72 53.80 -21.15
N ASN A 187 -5.89 54.33 -22.37
CA ASN A 187 -6.28 55.71 -22.65
C ASN A 187 -7.74 55.95 -22.26
#